data_AF-A0A9W4JK48-F1
#
_entry.id   AF-A0A9W4JK48-F1
#
_cell.length_a   1.000
_cell.length_b   1.000
_cell.length_c   1.000
_cell.angle_alpha   90.00
_cell.angle_beta   90.00
_cell.angle_gamma   90.00
#
_symmetry.space_group_name_H-M   'P 1'
#
loop_
_entity.id
_entity.type
_entity.pdbx_description
1 polymer ?
#
loop_
_entity_poly.entity_id
_entity_poly.type
_entity_poly.pdbx_seq_one_letter_code
_entity_poly.pdbx_strand_id
1 'polypeptide(L)'
;MVYAFTLPTISPLSFQSFITSPTHPSLPQSASTARHALRVTLKAHKRLPRGSRQDAHLPAVLSALNEYIPYLFAIYNSLSDKVVSGEYSSAAQDVYASGSGLRTGGLEIVLSAEIESAWRPTLSSSSAFNAVPGTSSSGGKGQKTHNGRVCGQGIHFEWAFTLTTLGYVLSRLARAGVVAALYASTAPTVEDRTAAVQTATRYLLQASAVHNMLASSPSFAANSVSTVPDLNAGTQSALASLALAEATLLAVLKDDAYVAACIQSRNPNDKEWMVHAPEIPKVRALLFARLCVRAAEYSEQAAAGLGAVGAASTRAARVSDEVIRYTGVLGRVARARACRFFGVDAELSGKVGEGIAWLRAARTPLGLRGGSSQDEGSASNGSSKGGLSRLKREWSERREERRVAKDAGTGGDKNPLDAGDDAGRGEEGQVIAMLEAKWVKMNDTINTQLIPPSAPLLSNLPSGRDIHSPPAPYQPPSLDNDQMMRMQAVPDESDDVNFGNDDDSEDEAGLSADRTPGAFPDRSATASSVYY
;
A
#
# COMPACT_ATOMS: atom_id res chain seq x y z
N MET A 1 4.30 6.68 6.61
CA MET A 1 3.99 7.30 5.29
C MET A 1 4.06 6.27 4.17
N VAL A 2 3.43 5.10 4.36
CA VAL A 2 3.27 4.07 3.33
C VAL A 2 1.96 3.34 3.60
N TYR A 3 1.11 3.15 2.59
CA TYR A 3 -0.19 2.50 2.78
C TYR A 3 -0.06 1.01 3.08
N ALA A 4 -0.83 0.52 4.06
CA ALA A 4 -0.88 -0.89 4.45
C ALA A 4 -1.93 -1.67 3.62
N PHE A 5 -1.60 -2.03 2.39
CA PHE A 5 -2.52 -2.82 1.55
C PHE A 5 -2.96 -4.13 2.22
N THR A 6 -4.22 -4.50 2.05
CA THR A 6 -4.66 -5.88 2.33
C THR A 6 -4.25 -6.76 1.14
N LEU A 7 -3.73 -7.95 1.41
CA LEU A 7 -3.35 -8.88 0.33
C LEU A 7 -4.56 -9.69 -0.14
N PRO A 8 -4.74 -9.88 -1.46
CA PRO A 8 -5.81 -10.73 -1.99
C PRO A 8 -5.58 -12.20 -1.64
N THR A 9 -6.63 -13.01 -1.81
CA THR A 9 -6.56 -14.48 -1.66
C THR A 9 -7.05 -15.16 -2.91
N ILE A 10 -6.55 -16.36 -3.17
CA ILE A 10 -6.78 -17.09 -4.42
C ILE A 10 -7.46 -18.43 -4.21
N SER A 11 -8.30 -18.78 -5.19
CA SER A 11 -8.91 -20.10 -5.36
C SER A 11 -7.90 -21.15 -5.80
N PRO A 12 -8.20 -22.46 -5.68
CA PRO A 12 -7.40 -23.50 -6.34
C PRO A 12 -7.46 -23.33 -7.87
N LEU A 13 -6.37 -23.67 -8.56
CA LEU A 13 -6.30 -23.75 -10.02
C LEU A 13 -5.22 -24.79 -10.36
N SER A 14 -5.54 -25.73 -11.24
CA SER A 14 -4.56 -26.62 -11.86
C SER A 14 -4.47 -26.31 -13.35
N PHE A 15 -3.31 -25.86 -13.81
CA PHE A 15 -3.08 -25.55 -15.22
C PHE A 15 -3.16 -26.79 -16.11
N GLN A 16 -2.87 -27.98 -15.59
CA GLN A 16 -2.97 -29.23 -16.34
C GLN A 16 -4.40 -29.50 -16.87
N SER A 17 -5.43 -28.93 -16.21
CA SER A 17 -6.82 -29.04 -16.66
C SER A 17 -7.17 -28.12 -17.84
N PHE A 18 -6.33 -27.12 -18.13
CA PHE A 18 -6.61 -26.09 -19.14
C PHE A 18 -5.59 -26.03 -20.26
N ILE A 19 -4.34 -26.39 -19.99
CA ILE A 19 -3.23 -26.29 -20.93
C ILE A 19 -2.39 -27.56 -20.95
N THR A 20 -1.87 -27.87 -22.13
CA THR A 20 -0.83 -28.87 -22.33
C THR A 20 0.34 -28.25 -23.10
N SER A 21 1.55 -28.78 -22.92
CA SER A 21 2.71 -28.34 -23.69
C SER A 21 3.42 -29.57 -24.26
N PRO A 22 3.43 -29.75 -25.60
CA PRO A 22 4.16 -30.86 -26.19
C PRO A 22 5.68 -30.71 -26.04
N THR A 23 6.19 -29.47 -25.99
CA THR A 23 7.63 -29.23 -25.88
C THR A 23 8.11 -29.21 -24.43
N HIS A 24 7.26 -28.85 -23.47
CA HIS A 24 7.59 -28.74 -22.05
C HIS A 24 6.49 -29.37 -21.18
N PRO A 25 6.29 -30.70 -21.23
CA PRO A 25 5.13 -31.37 -20.64
C PRO A 25 4.98 -31.17 -19.12
N SER A 26 6.05 -30.91 -18.38
CA SER A 26 5.99 -30.64 -16.94
C SER A 26 5.77 -29.16 -16.57
N LEU A 27 5.71 -28.23 -17.54
CA LEU A 27 5.44 -26.82 -17.29
C LEU A 27 4.07 -26.56 -16.63
N PRO A 28 2.93 -27.12 -17.13
CA PRO A 28 1.64 -26.92 -16.48
C PRO A 28 1.60 -27.41 -15.02
N GLN A 29 2.26 -28.53 -14.74
CA GLN A 29 2.33 -29.07 -13.38
C GLN A 29 3.18 -28.17 -12.48
N SER A 30 4.38 -27.79 -12.92
CA SER A 30 5.28 -26.91 -12.18
C SER A 30 4.62 -25.56 -11.86
N ALA A 31 3.91 -24.98 -12.84
CA ALA A 31 3.13 -23.76 -12.65
C ALA A 31 2.00 -23.95 -11.61
N SER A 32 1.34 -25.11 -11.61
CA SER A 32 0.26 -25.43 -10.66
C SER A 32 0.80 -25.58 -9.24
N THR A 33 1.94 -26.25 -9.08
CA THR A 33 2.64 -26.41 -7.79
C THR A 33 3.08 -25.06 -7.23
N ALA A 34 3.74 -24.22 -8.04
CA ALA A 34 4.16 -22.89 -7.61
C ALA A 34 2.96 -21.98 -7.24
N ARG A 35 1.87 -22.06 -8.02
CA ARG A 35 0.62 -21.35 -7.71
C ARG A 35 -0.02 -21.85 -6.41
N HIS A 36 0.01 -23.16 -6.16
CA HIS A 36 -0.48 -23.74 -4.92
C HIS A 36 0.32 -23.25 -3.71
N ALA A 37 1.65 -23.22 -3.81
CA ALA A 37 2.52 -22.65 -2.78
C ALA A 37 2.18 -21.18 -2.48
N LEU A 38 1.94 -20.37 -3.53
CA LEU A 38 1.46 -19.00 -3.36
C LEU A 38 0.11 -18.94 -2.63
N ARG A 39 -0.85 -19.81 -2.99
CA ARG A 39 -2.17 -19.87 -2.33
C ARG A 39 -2.03 -20.19 -0.85
N VAL A 40 -1.27 -21.21 -0.50
CA VAL A 40 -1.05 -21.63 0.90
C VAL A 40 -0.41 -20.51 1.68
N THR A 41 0.60 -19.85 1.10
CA THR A 41 1.31 -18.74 1.74
C THR A 41 0.40 -17.51 1.96
N LEU A 42 -0.44 -17.15 0.97
CA LEU A 42 -1.44 -16.08 1.14
C LEU A 42 -2.52 -16.42 2.17
N LYS A 43 -2.97 -17.69 2.22
CA LYS A 43 -3.90 -18.16 3.26
C LYS A 43 -3.28 -18.09 4.66
N ALA A 44 -2.03 -18.54 4.81
CA ALA A 44 -1.29 -18.44 6.07
C ALA A 44 -1.14 -16.97 6.50
N HIS A 45 -0.78 -16.09 5.57
CA HIS A 45 -0.68 -14.65 5.82
C HIS A 45 -2.00 -14.03 6.31
N LYS A 46 -3.13 -14.35 5.66
CA LYS A 46 -4.47 -13.87 6.08
C LYS A 46 -4.82 -14.31 7.51
N ARG A 47 -4.43 -15.52 7.91
CA ARG A 47 -4.72 -16.09 9.24
C ARG A 47 -3.89 -15.48 10.37
N LEU A 48 -2.75 -14.85 10.06
CA LEU A 48 -1.92 -14.20 11.07
C LEU A 48 -2.57 -12.93 11.63
N PRO A 49 -2.41 -12.62 12.93
CA PRO A 49 -2.84 -11.35 13.51
C PRO A 49 -2.22 -10.16 12.76
N ARG A 50 -3.02 -9.12 12.52
CA ARG A 50 -2.55 -7.88 11.87
C ARG A 50 -1.42 -7.22 12.69
N GLY A 51 -0.47 -6.60 11.99
CA GLY A 51 0.71 -5.96 12.58
C GLY A 51 1.98 -6.79 12.41
N SER A 52 2.84 -6.79 13.41
CA SER A 52 4.22 -7.33 13.34
C SER A 52 4.31 -8.77 12.82
N ARG A 53 3.38 -9.66 13.20
CA ARG A 53 3.40 -11.07 12.74
C ARG A 53 3.14 -11.20 11.24
N GLN A 54 2.17 -10.46 10.71
CA GLN A 54 1.94 -10.42 9.26
C GLN A 54 3.14 -9.77 8.55
N ASP A 55 3.70 -8.71 9.11
CA ASP A 55 4.82 -8.00 8.50
C ASP A 55 6.08 -8.89 8.40
N ALA A 56 6.34 -9.72 9.43
CA ALA A 56 7.41 -10.71 9.43
C ALA A 56 7.20 -11.84 8.40
N HIS A 57 5.95 -12.08 7.96
CA HIS A 57 5.61 -13.12 6.99
C HIS A 57 5.64 -12.63 5.53
N LEU A 58 5.72 -11.31 5.29
CA LEU A 58 5.76 -10.74 3.94
C LEU A 58 6.91 -11.28 3.06
N PRO A 59 8.14 -11.53 3.57
CA PRO A 59 9.21 -12.11 2.76
C PRO A 59 8.85 -13.49 2.20
N ALA A 60 8.09 -14.32 2.93
CA ALA A 60 7.63 -15.61 2.45
C ALA A 60 6.64 -15.47 1.29
N VAL A 61 5.71 -14.51 1.38
CA VAL A 61 4.77 -14.19 0.29
C VAL A 61 5.52 -13.70 -0.94
N LEU A 62 6.51 -12.82 -0.77
CA LEU A 62 7.35 -12.34 -1.88
C LEU A 62 8.11 -13.48 -2.54
N SER A 63 8.66 -14.41 -1.75
CA SER A 63 9.36 -15.60 -2.27
C SER A 63 8.44 -16.45 -3.14
N ALA A 64 7.23 -16.76 -2.65
CA ALA A 64 6.26 -17.55 -3.40
C ALA A 64 5.79 -16.85 -4.70
N LEU A 65 5.67 -15.51 -4.68
CA LEU A 65 5.40 -14.73 -5.90
C LEU A 65 6.56 -14.83 -6.90
N ASN A 66 7.79 -14.64 -6.45
CA ASN A 66 8.98 -14.69 -7.30
C ASN A 66 9.22 -16.09 -7.89
N GLU A 67 8.79 -17.14 -7.19
CA GLU A 67 8.81 -18.51 -7.71
C GLU A 67 7.71 -18.75 -8.76
N TYR A 68 6.52 -18.18 -8.56
CA TYR A 68 5.39 -18.39 -9.47
C TYR A 68 5.45 -17.53 -10.75
N ILE A 69 5.88 -16.28 -10.65
CA ILE A 69 5.87 -15.31 -11.76
C ILE A 69 6.60 -15.82 -13.02
N PRO A 70 7.79 -16.45 -12.95
CA PRO A 70 8.48 -16.98 -14.13
C PRO A 70 7.65 -17.98 -14.93
N TYR A 71 7.00 -18.93 -14.26
CA TYR A 71 6.12 -19.90 -14.90
C TYR A 71 4.92 -19.22 -15.55
N LEU A 72 4.28 -18.30 -14.81
CA LEU A 72 3.12 -17.57 -15.30
C LEU A 72 3.46 -16.69 -16.50
N PHE A 73 4.64 -16.05 -16.48
CA PHE A 73 5.13 -15.20 -17.57
C PHE A 73 5.42 -16.01 -18.83
N ALA A 74 6.00 -17.21 -18.70
CA ALA A 74 6.23 -18.09 -19.84
C ALA A 74 4.92 -18.54 -20.49
N ILE A 75 3.92 -18.89 -19.68
CA ILE A 75 2.57 -19.23 -20.17
C ILE A 75 1.92 -18.01 -20.84
N TYR A 76 1.99 -16.84 -20.21
CA TYR A 76 1.45 -15.59 -20.73
C TYR A 76 2.03 -15.23 -22.10
N ASN A 77 3.36 -15.27 -22.27
CA ASN A 77 4.00 -14.91 -23.53
C ASN A 77 3.67 -15.91 -24.64
N SER A 78 3.73 -17.22 -24.35
CA SER A 78 3.40 -18.26 -25.35
C SER A 78 1.96 -18.16 -25.86
N LEU A 79 1.02 -17.84 -24.97
CA LEU A 79 -0.40 -17.66 -25.35
C LEU A 79 -0.66 -16.32 -26.04
N SER A 80 0.07 -15.25 -25.70
CA SER A 80 -0.12 -13.93 -26.30
C SER A 80 0.46 -13.84 -27.72
N ASP A 81 1.57 -14.53 -28.01
CA ASP A 81 2.26 -14.51 -29.31
C ASP A 81 1.43 -15.21 -30.42
N LYS A 82 0.62 -16.21 -30.03
CA LYS A 82 -0.31 -16.91 -30.94
C LYS A 82 -1.50 -16.05 -31.40
N VAL A 83 -1.88 -15.04 -30.63
CA VAL A 83 -3.01 -14.14 -30.97
C VAL A 83 -2.59 -13.09 -32.02
N VAL A 84 -1.31 -12.70 -32.04
CA VAL A 84 -0.77 -11.73 -33.00
C VAL A 84 -0.42 -12.37 -34.35
N SER A 85 -0.17 -13.68 -34.37
CA SER A 85 0.23 -14.43 -35.58
C SER A 85 -0.93 -15.10 -36.33
N GLY A 86 -2.17 -14.90 -35.87
CA GLY A 86 -3.37 -15.46 -36.48
C GLY A 86 -3.92 -14.62 -37.63
N GLU A 87 -3.28 -14.71 -38.80
CA GLU A 87 -3.91 -14.77 -40.13
C GLU A 87 -2.82 -14.69 -41.25
N TYR A 88 -2.72 -15.75 -42.05
CA TYR A 88 -1.87 -15.93 -43.25
C TYR A 88 -0.34 -15.73 -43.08
N SER A 89 0.38 -16.82 -42.78
CA SER A 89 1.73 -17.01 -43.31
C SER A 89 2.08 -18.50 -43.38
N SER A 90 1.59 -19.13 -44.44
CA SER A 90 2.21 -20.31 -45.02
C SER A 90 3.43 -19.90 -45.84
N ALA A 91 4.62 -19.87 -45.23
CA ALA A 91 5.88 -20.01 -45.95
C ALA A 91 7.02 -20.25 -44.97
N ALA A 92 7.75 -21.34 -45.18
CA ALA A 92 9.08 -21.51 -44.63
C ALA A 92 9.99 -20.42 -45.20
N GLN A 93 10.63 -19.61 -44.35
CA GLN A 93 11.86 -18.94 -44.74
C GLN A 93 12.79 -18.68 -43.55
N ASP A 94 14.00 -19.17 -43.75
CA ASP A 94 15.19 -19.12 -42.94
C ASP A 94 15.69 -17.73 -42.55
N VAL A 95 16.27 -17.68 -41.35
CA VAL A 95 17.56 -17.07 -40.95
C VAL A 95 17.79 -15.58 -41.26
N TYR A 96 18.19 -14.85 -40.21
CA TYR A 96 18.66 -13.44 -40.14
C TYR A 96 17.59 -12.36 -39.93
N ALA A 97 17.10 -12.25 -38.68
CA ALA A 97 16.68 -10.96 -38.11
C ALA A 97 17.18 -10.87 -36.67
N SER A 98 18.36 -10.27 -36.52
CA SER A 98 18.96 -9.89 -35.24
C SER A 98 18.33 -8.58 -34.77
N GLY A 99 17.79 -8.57 -33.55
CA GLY A 99 17.36 -7.33 -32.90
C GLY A 99 16.27 -7.49 -31.84
N SER A 100 16.66 -7.91 -30.63
CA SER A 100 15.98 -7.64 -29.35
C SER A 100 14.63 -8.33 -29.08
N GLY A 101 14.71 -9.49 -28.41
CA GLY A 101 13.62 -10.11 -27.65
C GLY A 101 13.87 -11.61 -27.51
N LEU A 102 14.28 -12.06 -26.32
CA LEU A 102 14.43 -13.47 -25.98
C LEU A 102 13.16 -14.25 -26.39
N ARG A 103 13.21 -14.94 -27.53
CA ARG A 103 12.22 -15.97 -27.84
C ARG A 103 12.43 -17.09 -26.83
N THR A 104 11.44 -17.33 -25.97
CA THR A 104 11.34 -18.55 -25.17
C THR A 104 11.44 -19.73 -26.13
N GLY A 105 12.60 -20.38 -26.16
CA GLY A 105 12.95 -21.34 -27.21
C GLY A 105 11.87 -22.41 -27.36
N GLY A 106 11.19 -22.44 -28.51
CA GLY A 106 10.27 -23.50 -28.89
C GLY A 106 9.14 -23.81 -27.91
N LEU A 107 8.78 -22.90 -26.99
CA LEU A 107 7.72 -23.18 -26.01
C LEU A 107 6.35 -23.13 -26.68
N GLU A 108 5.77 -24.31 -26.90
CA GLU A 108 4.45 -24.46 -27.47
C GLU A 108 3.46 -24.83 -26.36
N ILE A 109 2.41 -24.03 -26.22
CA ILE A 109 1.30 -24.29 -25.31
C ILE A 109 0.02 -24.45 -26.12
N VAL A 110 -0.72 -25.52 -25.86
CA VAL A 110 -2.03 -25.81 -26.45
C VAL A 110 -3.08 -25.60 -25.36
N LEU A 111 -4.09 -24.78 -25.66
CA LEU A 111 -5.21 -24.54 -24.76
C LEU A 111 -6.27 -25.64 -24.98
N SER A 112 -6.54 -26.43 -23.95
CA SER A 112 -7.59 -27.45 -23.94
C SER A 112 -8.94 -26.87 -23.48
N ALA A 113 -8.91 -25.91 -22.57
CA ALA A 113 -10.08 -25.19 -22.08
C ALA A 113 -9.70 -23.76 -21.66
N GLU A 114 -10.68 -22.86 -21.61
CA GLU A 114 -10.45 -21.50 -21.13
C GLU A 114 -10.02 -21.50 -19.66
N ILE A 115 -8.88 -20.86 -19.35
CA ILE A 115 -8.36 -20.78 -17.97
C ILE A 115 -9.32 -19.94 -17.14
N GLU A 116 -9.89 -20.52 -16.08
CA GLU A 116 -10.76 -19.81 -15.15
C GLU A 116 -10.11 -19.73 -13.77
N SER A 117 -9.86 -18.51 -13.28
CA SER A 117 -9.29 -18.29 -11.96
C SER A 117 -10.17 -17.34 -11.14
N ALA A 118 -10.21 -17.55 -9.83
CA ALA A 118 -10.96 -16.68 -8.92
C ALA A 118 -10.07 -16.05 -7.85
N TRP A 119 -10.15 -14.73 -7.73
CA TRP A 119 -9.38 -13.90 -6.81
C TRP A 119 -10.31 -13.11 -5.90
N ARG A 120 -9.93 -12.88 -4.65
CA ARG A 120 -10.65 -11.96 -3.75
C ARG A 120 -10.07 -10.55 -3.88
N PRO A 121 -10.78 -9.59 -4.48
CA PRO A 121 -10.31 -8.20 -4.57
C PRO A 121 -10.23 -7.55 -3.18
N THR A 122 -9.39 -6.54 -3.05
CA THR A 122 -9.09 -5.88 -1.76
C THR A 122 -9.32 -4.38 -1.78
N LEU A 123 -9.32 -3.75 -2.96
CA LEU A 123 -9.63 -2.33 -3.11
C LEU A 123 -11.10 -2.05 -3.31
N SER A 124 -11.96 -3.06 -3.34
CA SER A 124 -13.41 -2.85 -3.41
C SER A 124 -13.99 -2.61 -2.02
N SER A 125 -15.00 -1.74 -1.90
CA SER A 125 -15.67 -1.50 -0.63
C SER A 125 -16.23 -2.81 -0.06
N SER A 126 -15.76 -3.22 1.12
CA SER A 126 -16.03 -4.55 1.71
C SER A 126 -17.52 -4.86 1.90
N SER A 127 -18.37 -3.83 1.95
CA SER A 127 -19.82 -3.96 2.02
C SER A 127 -20.49 -4.36 0.70
N ALA A 128 -19.78 -4.33 -0.42
CA ALA A 128 -20.37 -4.51 -1.75
C ALA A 128 -20.42 -5.97 -2.23
N PHE A 129 -19.52 -6.83 -1.75
CA PHE A 129 -19.46 -8.24 -2.17
C PHE A 129 -20.14 -9.23 -1.21
N ASN A 130 -20.46 -8.79 0.03
CA ASN A 130 -21.16 -9.62 1.01
C ASN A 130 -22.70 -9.48 0.94
N ALA A 131 -23.23 -8.59 0.08
CA ALA A 131 -24.63 -8.16 0.12
C ALA A 131 -25.51 -8.61 -1.05
N VAL A 132 -25.13 -9.66 -1.81
CA VAL A 132 -26.03 -10.19 -2.86
C VAL A 132 -26.16 -11.71 -2.78
N PRO A 133 -27.03 -12.24 -1.90
CA PRO A 133 -27.74 -13.47 -2.19
C PRO A 133 -28.91 -13.12 -3.13
N GLY A 134 -28.73 -13.42 -4.42
CA GLY A 134 -29.84 -13.45 -5.40
C GLY A 134 -30.24 -12.12 -6.02
N THR A 135 -29.57 -11.71 -7.10
CA THR A 135 -30.23 -10.95 -8.18
C THR A 135 -29.78 -11.51 -9.54
N SER A 136 -30.62 -12.35 -10.12
CA SER A 136 -30.55 -12.71 -11.54
C SER A 136 -30.98 -11.49 -12.36
N SER A 137 -30.06 -10.56 -12.63
CA SER A 137 -30.30 -9.51 -13.63
C SER A 137 -30.09 -10.10 -15.02
N SER A 138 -31.20 -10.32 -15.72
CA SER A 138 -31.26 -10.68 -17.13
C SER A 138 -30.49 -9.70 -18.02
N GLY A 139 -29.63 -10.22 -18.91
CA GLY A 139 -29.25 -9.52 -20.15
C GLY A 139 -27.75 -9.23 -20.37
N GLY A 140 -26.88 -9.45 -19.38
CA GLY A 140 -25.43 -9.37 -19.57
C GLY A 140 -24.76 -10.58 -18.92
N LYS A 141 -23.67 -11.10 -19.49
CA LYS A 141 -22.83 -12.14 -18.84
C LYS A 141 -22.28 -11.57 -17.53
N GLY A 142 -23.06 -11.64 -16.45
CA GLY A 142 -22.72 -11.12 -15.14
C GLY A 142 -21.55 -11.91 -14.57
N GLN A 143 -20.56 -11.18 -14.05
CA GLN A 143 -19.40 -11.74 -13.41
C GLN A 143 -19.83 -12.59 -12.21
N LYS A 144 -19.63 -13.91 -12.28
CA LYS A 144 -19.98 -14.83 -11.20
C LYS A 144 -19.10 -14.49 -9.99
N THR A 145 -19.74 -14.10 -8.89
CA THR A 145 -19.07 -13.93 -7.60
C THR A 145 -19.44 -15.09 -6.70
N HIS A 146 -18.44 -15.71 -6.08
CA HIS A 146 -18.63 -16.81 -5.13
C HIS A 146 -17.76 -16.56 -3.90
N ASN A 147 -18.34 -16.56 -2.70
CA ASN A 147 -17.66 -16.23 -1.43
C ASN A 147 -16.84 -14.92 -1.49
N GLY A 148 -17.37 -13.89 -2.16
CA GLY A 148 -16.70 -12.60 -2.35
C GLY A 148 -15.46 -12.63 -3.24
N ARG A 149 -15.20 -13.75 -3.94
CA ARG A 149 -14.21 -13.86 -5.00
C ARG A 149 -14.84 -13.54 -6.34
N VAL A 150 -14.03 -12.94 -7.19
CA VAL A 150 -14.36 -12.61 -8.56
C VAL A 150 -13.69 -13.63 -9.48
N CYS A 151 -14.49 -14.33 -10.28
CA CYS A 151 -13.99 -15.19 -11.33
C CYS A 151 -13.64 -14.37 -12.57
N GLY A 152 -12.49 -14.66 -13.17
CA GLY A 152 -12.06 -14.09 -14.43
C GLY A 152 -11.52 -15.17 -15.36
N GLN A 153 -11.64 -14.88 -16.65
CA GLN A 153 -11.27 -15.79 -17.72
C GLN A 153 -9.95 -15.38 -18.35
N GLY A 154 -9.16 -16.37 -18.76
CA GLY A 154 -7.91 -16.22 -19.47
C GLY A 154 -6.70 -15.93 -18.58
N ILE A 155 -5.52 -16.12 -19.18
CA ILE A 155 -4.22 -15.93 -18.52
C ILE A 155 -3.97 -14.47 -18.10
N HIS A 156 -4.52 -13.51 -18.83
CA HIS A 156 -4.40 -12.08 -18.56
C HIS A 156 -4.96 -11.72 -17.17
N PHE A 157 -6.08 -12.35 -16.76
CA PHE A 157 -6.69 -12.07 -15.46
C PHE A 157 -5.81 -12.55 -14.30
N GLU A 158 -5.32 -13.79 -14.39
CA GLU A 158 -4.40 -14.37 -13.39
C GLU A 158 -3.09 -13.55 -13.30
N TRP A 159 -2.55 -13.15 -14.44
CA TRP A 159 -1.34 -12.32 -14.53
C TRP A 159 -1.53 -10.94 -13.89
N ALA A 160 -2.62 -10.24 -14.22
CA ALA A 160 -2.89 -8.92 -13.69
C ALA A 160 -3.06 -8.92 -12.17
N PHE A 161 -3.77 -9.91 -11.62
CA PHE A 161 -3.93 -10.05 -10.17
C PHE A 161 -2.64 -10.46 -9.47
N THR A 162 -1.85 -11.37 -10.05
CA THR A 162 -0.56 -11.80 -9.50
C THR A 162 0.39 -10.61 -9.37
N LEU A 163 0.49 -9.79 -10.41
CA LEU A 163 1.32 -8.59 -10.40
C LEU A 163 0.78 -7.48 -9.50
N THR A 164 -0.54 -7.29 -9.46
CA THR A 164 -1.17 -6.36 -8.51
C THR A 164 -0.82 -6.75 -7.07
N THR A 165 -0.85 -8.06 -6.77
CA THR A 165 -0.44 -8.61 -5.47
C THR A 165 1.03 -8.35 -5.18
N LEU A 166 1.91 -8.51 -6.18
CA LEU A 166 3.32 -8.14 -6.05
C LEU A 166 3.49 -6.66 -5.68
N GLY A 167 2.78 -5.75 -6.35
CA GLY A 167 2.77 -4.32 -6.01
C GLY A 167 2.39 -4.07 -4.54
N TYR A 168 1.33 -4.73 -4.06
CA TYR A 168 0.91 -4.61 -2.65
C TYR A 168 1.94 -5.15 -1.66
N VAL A 169 2.54 -6.30 -1.95
CA VAL A 169 3.58 -6.90 -1.10
C VAL A 169 4.81 -6.01 -1.02
N LEU A 170 5.24 -5.42 -2.14
CA LEU A 170 6.37 -4.48 -2.19
C LEU A 170 6.09 -3.22 -1.35
N SER A 171 4.91 -2.60 -1.49
CA SER A 171 4.50 -1.47 -0.64
C SER A 171 4.45 -1.86 0.84
N ARG A 172 3.97 -3.05 1.18
CA ARG A 172 3.94 -3.52 2.57
C ARG A 172 5.33 -3.78 3.14
N LEU A 173 6.27 -4.34 2.36
CA LEU A 173 7.66 -4.52 2.78
C LEU A 173 8.34 -3.17 3.03
N ALA A 174 8.09 -2.18 2.16
CA ALA A 174 8.55 -0.81 2.36
C ALA A 174 8.02 -0.23 3.68
N ARG A 175 6.72 -0.38 3.95
CA ARG A 175 6.10 0.06 5.20
C ARG A 175 6.72 -0.63 6.42
N ALA A 176 6.77 -1.95 6.42
CA ALA A 176 7.24 -2.76 7.54
C ALA A 176 8.69 -2.40 7.90
N GLY A 177 9.57 -2.27 6.90
CA GLY A 177 10.97 -1.90 7.11
C GLY A 177 11.13 -0.50 7.72
N VAL A 178 10.39 0.50 7.20
CA VAL A 178 10.48 1.88 7.72
C VAL A 178 9.90 2.00 9.12
N VAL A 179 8.76 1.36 9.40
CA VAL A 179 8.14 1.39 10.73
C VAL A 179 9.04 0.69 11.76
N ALA A 180 9.58 -0.49 11.41
CA ALA A 180 10.49 -1.21 12.29
C ALA A 180 11.75 -0.40 12.59
N ALA A 181 12.29 0.33 11.61
CA ALA A 181 13.47 1.16 11.80
C ALA A 181 13.18 2.42 12.64
N LEU A 182 12.10 3.16 12.35
CA LEU A 182 11.85 4.46 13.01
C LEU A 182 11.30 4.34 14.43
N TYR A 183 10.49 3.32 14.70
CA TYR A 183 9.80 3.13 15.98
C TYR A 183 10.39 1.95 16.79
N ALA A 184 11.66 1.63 16.54
CA ALA A 184 12.38 0.63 17.31
C ALA A 184 12.43 1.02 18.80
N SER A 185 12.33 0.04 19.69
CA SER A 185 12.38 0.28 21.15
C SER A 185 13.73 0.86 21.59
N THR A 186 14.81 0.44 20.93
CA THR A 186 16.14 1.03 21.04
C THR A 186 16.33 2.07 19.95
N ALA A 187 16.96 3.21 20.28
CA ALA A 187 17.24 4.25 19.31
C ALA A 187 18.04 3.66 18.11
N PRO A 188 17.48 3.69 16.88
CA PRO A 188 18.16 3.18 15.70
C PRO A 188 19.32 4.10 15.31
N THR A 189 20.41 3.54 14.79
CA THR A 189 21.50 4.35 14.23
C THR A 189 21.04 5.11 12.98
N VAL A 190 21.77 6.17 12.60
CA VAL A 190 21.47 6.93 11.37
C VAL A 190 21.64 6.04 10.15
N GLU A 191 22.62 5.14 10.19
CA GLU A 191 22.94 4.15 9.17
C GLU A 191 21.79 3.16 8.98
N ASP A 192 21.25 2.60 10.08
CA ASP A 192 20.13 1.65 10.03
C ASP A 192 18.87 2.30 9.43
N ARG A 193 18.56 3.53 9.87
CA ARG A 193 17.43 4.29 9.29
C ARG A 193 17.63 4.55 7.81
N THR A 194 18.84 4.94 7.42
CA THR A 194 19.19 5.21 6.02
C THR A 194 19.03 3.95 5.16
N ALA A 195 19.54 2.80 5.64
CA ALA A 195 19.44 1.52 4.95
C ALA A 195 17.98 1.06 4.81
N ALA A 196 17.17 1.22 5.86
CA ALA A 196 15.74 0.91 5.83
C ALA A 196 14.99 1.77 4.81
N VAL A 197 15.24 3.09 4.81
CA VAL A 197 14.61 4.04 3.88
C VAL A 197 15.03 3.78 2.44
N GLN A 198 16.31 3.49 2.17
CA GLN A 198 16.79 3.14 0.84
C GLN A 198 16.15 1.84 0.33
N THR A 199 16.03 0.83 1.20
CA THR A 199 15.40 -0.45 0.85
C THR A 199 13.91 -0.28 0.57
N ALA A 200 13.20 0.46 1.40
CA ALA A 200 11.80 0.80 1.19
C ALA A 200 11.57 1.61 -0.10
N THR A 201 12.46 2.56 -0.40
CA THR A 201 12.43 3.32 -1.66
C THR A 201 12.56 2.39 -2.87
N ARG A 202 13.48 1.42 -2.83
CA ARG A 202 13.63 0.42 -3.92
C ARG A 202 12.35 -0.38 -4.14
N TYR A 203 11.72 -0.86 -3.07
CA TYR A 203 10.46 -1.59 -3.17
C TYR A 203 9.32 -0.74 -3.75
N LEU A 204 9.20 0.54 -3.36
CA LEU A 204 8.16 1.42 -3.90
C LEU A 204 8.40 1.80 -5.37
N LEU A 205 9.65 2.02 -5.78
CA LEU A 205 9.97 2.24 -7.20
C LEU A 205 9.63 1.01 -8.04
N GLN A 206 9.91 -0.19 -7.52
CA GLN A 206 9.51 -1.44 -8.17
C GLN A 206 7.98 -1.59 -8.22
N ALA A 207 7.27 -1.29 -7.13
CA ALA A 207 5.81 -1.31 -7.10
C ALA A 207 5.21 -0.35 -8.14
N SER A 208 5.77 0.86 -8.25
CA SER A 208 5.38 1.84 -9.27
C SER A 208 5.59 1.30 -10.69
N ALA A 209 6.72 0.66 -10.96
CA ALA A 209 7.00 0.05 -12.26
C ALA A 209 6.01 -1.07 -12.62
N VAL A 210 5.67 -1.93 -11.65
CA VAL A 210 4.69 -3.01 -11.82
C VAL A 210 3.30 -2.45 -12.15
N HIS A 211 2.84 -1.46 -11.38
CA HIS A 211 1.54 -0.81 -11.60
C HIS A 211 1.50 -0.05 -12.93
N ASN A 212 2.58 0.62 -13.32
CA ASN A 212 2.67 1.28 -14.63
C ASN A 212 2.58 0.28 -15.78
N MET A 213 3.26 -0.88 -15.69
CA MET A 213 3.18 -1.92 -16.71
C MET A 213 1.75 -2.43 -16.88
N LEU A 214 1.03 -2.63 -15.77
CA LEU A 214 -0.38 -3.04 -15.81
C LEU A 214 -1.28 -1.94 -16.40
N ALA A 215 -1.03 -0.68 -16.06
CA ALA A 215 -1.79 0.45 -16.59
C ALA A 215 -1.58 0.69 -18.09
N SER A 216 -0.38 0.46 -18.60
CA SER A 216 -0.02 0.73 -20.00
C SER A 216 -0.25 -0.46 -20.95
N SER A 217 -0.49 -1.66 -20.43
CA SER A 217 -0.62 -2.85 -21.28
C SER A 217 -2.00 -2.91 -21.95
N PRO A 218 -2.07 -2.98 -23.30
CA PRO A 218 -3.32 -3.04 -24.05
C PRO A 218 -4.21 -4.22 -23.64
N SER A 219 -3.60 -5.34 -23.23
CA SER A 219 -4.31 -6.55 -22.81
C SER A 219 -5.19 -6.33 -21.57
N PHE A 220 -4.87 -5.34 -20.74
CA PHE A 220 -5.67 -4.95 -19.56
C PHE A 220 -6.53 -3.72 -19.80
N ALA A 221 -6.26 -2.97 -20.89
CA ALA A 221 -7.05 -1.81 -21.29
C ALA A 221 -8.28 -2.19 -22.14
N ALA A 222 -8.20 -3.27 -22.95
CA ALA A 222 -9.19 -3.57 -23.99
C ALA A 222 -10.30 -4.58 -23.61
N ASN A 223 -10.11 -5.44 -22.61
CA ASN A 223 -11.00 -6.59 -22.37
C ASN A 223 -11.54 -6.62 -20.92
N SER A 224 -12.88 -6.71 -20.77
CA SER A 224 -13.69 -7.39 -19.72
C SER A 224 -13.35 -7.28 -18.22
N VAL A 225 -12.27 -6.62 -17.81
CA VAL A 225 -11.75 -6.53 -16.44
C VAL A 225 -12.21 -5.24 -15.74
N SER A 226 -12.90 -4.38 -16.48
CA SER A 226 -13.36 -3.02 -16.13
C SER A 226 -14.20 -2.91 -14.84
N THR A 227 -14.84 -4.00 -14.39
CA THR A 227 -15.69 -4.02 -13.19
C THR A 227 -14.94 -4.19 -11.88
N VAL A 228 -13.70 -4.69 -11.91
CA VAL A 228 -12.90 -4.96 -10.71
C VAL A 228 -11.99 -3.77 -10.44
N PRO A 229 -12.19 -3.01 -9.35
CA PRO A 229 -11.39 -1.82 -9.05
C PRO A 229 -9.90 -2.12 -9.01
N ASP A 230 -9.50 -3.24 -8.42
CA ASP A 230 -8.10 -3.67 -8.28
C ASP A 230 -7.39 -3.80 -9.64
N LEU A 231 -8.10 -4.14 -10.72
CA LEU A 231 -7.48 -4.39 -12.03
C LEU A 231 -7.72 -3.26 -13.05
N ASN A 232 -8.50 -2.24 -12.70
CA ASN A 232 -8.77 -1.12 -13.59
C ASN A 232 -7.48 -0.35 -13.92
N ALA A 233 -7.25 -0.04 -15.20
CA ALA A 233 -6.05 0.67 -15.65
C ALA A 233 -5.89 2.05 -14.98
N GLY A 234 -6.99 2.76 -14.72
CA GLY A 234 -7.00 4.02 -13.95
C GLY A 234 -6.59 3.82 -12.50
N THR A 235 -7.03 2.73 -11.85
CA THR A 235 -6.56 2.36 -10.51
C THR A 235 -5.06 2.07 -10.52
N GLN A 236 -4.59 1.27 -11.46
CA GLN A 236 -3.17 0.90 -11.59
C GLN A 236 -2.29 2.13 -11.83
N SER A 237 -2.70 3.04 -12.71
CA SER A 237 -1.99 4.32 -12.91
C SER A 237 -1.95 5.16 -11.62
N ALA A 238 -3.06 5.23 -10.88
CA ALA A 238 -3.13 5.97 -9.64
C ALA A 238 -2.27 5.34 -8.51
N LEU A 239 -2.22 4.01 -8.43
CA LEU A 239 -1.34 3.28 -7.50
C LEU A 239 0.13 3.48 -7.85
N ALA A 240 0.48 3.58 -9.13
CA ALA A 240 1.83 3.90 -9.55
C ALA A 240 2.25 5.31 -9.10
N SER A 241 1.36 6.31 -9.25
CA SER A 241 1.55 7.66 -8.72
C SER A 241 1.65 7.69 -7.18
N LEU A 242 0.84 6.88 -6.49
CA LEU A 242 0.89 6.78 -5.03
C LEU A 242 2.26 6.26 -4.56
N ALA A 243 2.76 5.19 -5.17
CA ALA A 243 4.07 4.63 -4.84
C ALA A 243 5.21 5.66 -5.08
N LEU A 244 5.11 6.50 -6.11
CA LEU A 244 6.07 7.60 -6.36
C LEU A 244 5.97 8.70 -5.29
N ALA A 245 4.76 9.05 -4.85
CA ALA A 245 4.56 10.02 -3.78
C ALA A 245 5.24 9.54 -2.48
N GLU A 246 4.98 8.29 -2.10
CA GLU A 246 5.56 7.66 -0.92
C GLU A 246 7.09 7.55 -1.02
N ALA A 247 7.61 7.08 -2.17
CA ALA A 247 9.05 7.00 -2.41
C ALA A 247 9.74 8.38 -2.36
N THR A 248 9.08 9.42 -2.83
CA THR A 248 9.59 10.80 -2.78
C THR A 248 9.64 11.31 -1.34
N LEU A 249 8.61 11.02 -0.53
CA LEU A 249 8.58 11.39 0.88
C LEU A 249 9.58 10.61 1.72
N LEU A 250 9.83 9.34 1.40
CA LEU A 250 10.88 8.54 2.03
C LEU A 250 12.27 9.13 1.74
N ALA A 251 12.52 9.60 0.51
CA ALA A 251 13.79 10.24 0.18
C ALA A 251 14.05 11.52 1.00
N VAL A 252 12.99 12.28 1.34
CA VAL A 252 13.07 13.41 2.27
C VAL A 252 13.30 12.93 3.71
N LEU A 253 12.52 11.93 4.15
CA LEU A 253 12.59 11.37 5.51
C LEU A 253 13.98 10.85 5.88
N LYS A 254 14.69 10.30 4.90
CA LYS A 254 16.08 9.82 5.03
C LYS A 254 17.00 10.84 5.72
N ASP A 255 16.87 12.10 5.34
CA ASP A 255 17.74 13.20 5.76
C ASP A 255 16.99 14.22 6.67
N ASP A 256 15.78 13.87 7.15
CA ASP A 256 14.93 14.75 7.96
C ASP A 256 15.10 14.48 9.46
N ALA A 257 16.11 15.13 10.06
CA ALA A 257 16.42 14.98 11.48
C ALA A 257 15.30 15.47 12.41
N TYR A 258 14.37 16.32 11.96
CA TYR A 258 13.29 16.83 12.80
C TYR A 258 12.27 15.75 13.17
N VAL A 259 11.90 14.89 12.21
CA VAL A 259 10.97 13.78 12.44
C VAL A 259 11.59 12.76 13.38
N ALA A 260 12.85 12.40 13.12
CA ALA A 260 13.63 11.51 13.98
C ALA A 260 13.68 12.01 15.43
N ALA A 261 13.99 13.29 15.63
CA ALA A 261 14.06 13.90 16.96
C ALA A 261 12.69 13.89 17.67
N CYS A 262 11.59 14.12 16.96
CA CYS A 262 10.25 14.06 17.56
C CYS A 262 9.89 12.64 17.99
N ILE A 263 10.18 11.63 17.18
CA ILE A 263 9.94 10.22 17.52
C ILE A 263 10.80 9.81 18.73
N GLN A 264 12.09 10.14 18.72
CA GLN A 264 13.03 9.86 19.80
C GLN A 264 12.63 10.53 21.12
N SER A 265 12.13 11.77 21.07
CA SER A 265 11.68 12.49 22.27
C SER A 265 10.52 11.80 23.01
N ARG A 266 9.80 10.91 22.33
CA ARG A 266 8.71 10.10 22.88
C ARG A 266 9.15 8.71 23.32
N ASN A 267 10.37 8.30 23.00
CA ASN A 267 10.87 6.98 23.36
C ASN A 267 11.31 6.99 24.84
N PRO A 268 10.60 6.27 25.75
CA PRO A 268 10.98 6.22 27.16
C PRO A 268 12.36 5.55 27.39
N ASN A 269 12.84 4.77 26.41
CA ASN A 269 14.12 4.10 26.48
C ASN A 269 15.27 4.93 25.91
N ASP A 270 14.99 6.08 25.29
CA ASP A 270 16.02 6.94 24.75
C ASP A 270 16.56 7.88 25.85
N LYS A 271 17.85 7.71 26.16
CA LYS A 271 18.59 8.49 27.16
C LYS A 271 19.70 9.32 26.52
N GLU A 272 19.81 9.34 25.20
CA GLU A 272 20.89 10.03 24.49
C GLU A 272 20.84 11.55 24.75
N TRP A 273 19.63 12.11 24.87
CA TRP A 273 19.40 13.51 25.23
C TRP A 273 20.01 13.91 26.59
N MET A 274 20.21 12.94 27.50
CA MET A 274 20.85 13.18 28.80
C MET A 274 22.36 13.42 28.67
N VAL A 275 22.96 12.98 27.55
CA VAL A 275 24.40 13.08 27.30
C VAL A 275 24.69 14.25 26.37
N HIS A 276 23.93 14.39 25.27
CA HIS A 276 24.08 15.49 24.30
C HIS A 276 22.71 15.95 23.78
N ALA A 277 22.57 17.25 23.54
CA ALA A 277 21.38 17.77 22.88
C ALA A 277 21.33 17.26 21.42
N PRO A 278 20.15 16.87 20.89
CA PRO A 278 20.03 16.44 19.51
C PRO A 278 20.54 17.51 18.54
N GLU A 279 21.62 17.22 17.83
CA GLU A 279 22.13 18.08 16.76
C GLU A 279 21.30 17.86 15.50
N ILE A 280 20.66 18.92 15.01
CA ILE A 280 19.88 18.88 13.77
C ILE A 280 20.79 19.42 12.66
N PRO A 281 21.25 18.57 11.72
CA PRO A 281 22.12 19.02 10.64
C PRO A 281 21.43 20.06 9.76
N LYS A 282 22.22 20.98 9.20
CA LYS A 282 21.71 21.92 8.19
C LYS A 282 21.29 21.14 6.95
N VAL A 283 19.99 21.11 6.70
CA VAL A 283 19.40 20.41 5.57
C VAL A 283 19.30 21.32 4.35
N ARG A 284 19.27 20.70 3.16
CA ARG A 284 18.95 21.39 1.89
C ARG A 284 17.45 21.71 1.85
N ALA A 285 17.03 22.65 2.70
CA ALA A 285 15.63 22.92 3.00
C ALA A 285 14.80 23.21 1.75
N LEU A 286 15.27 24.09 0.85
CA LEU A 286 14.57 24.35 -0.42
C LEU A 286 14.43 23.13 -1.33
N LEU A 287 15.44 22.25 -1.37
CA LEU A 287 15.35 21.01 -2.14
C LEU A 287 14.24 20.14 -1.56
N PHE A 288 14.24 19.91 -0.25
CA PHE A 288 13.23 19.09 0.42
C PHE A 288 11.84 19.68 0.32
N ALA A 289 11.70 21.00 0.39
CA ALA A 289 10.44 21.67 0.16
C ALA A 289 9.87 21.33 -1.24
N ARG A 290 10.70 21.43 -2.28
CA ARG A 290 10.28 21.10 -3.66
C ARG A 290 10.02 19.61 -3.87
N LEU A 291 10.75 18.72 -3.21
CA LEU A 291 10.44 17.29 -3.23
C LEU A 291 9.08 17.00 -2.58
N CYS A 292 8.78 17.66 -1.46
CA CYS A 292 7.49 17.53 -0.77
C CYS A 292 6.33 18.09 -1.60
N VAL A 293 6.52 19.21 -2.31
CA VAL A 293 5.51 19.69 -3.29
C VAL A 293 5.29 18.63 -4.37
N ARG A 294 6.35 18.04 -4.90
CA ARG A 294 6.21 17.00 -5.94
C ARG A 294 5.46 15.77 -5.43
N ALA A 295 5.74 15.33 -4.20
CA ALA A 295 5.01 14.25 -3.57
C ALA A 295 3.52 14.58 -3.35
N ALA A 296 3.20 15.84 -3.06
CA ALA A 296 1.82 16.30 -2.96
C ALA A 296 1.09 16.21 -4.32
N GLU A 297 1.72 16.66 -5.40
CA GLU A 297 1.19 16.56 -6.76
C GLU A 297 0.91 15.09 -7.15
N TYR A 298 1.86 14.18 -6.88
CA TYR A 298 1.65 12.75 -7.11
C TYR A 298 0.50 12.17 -6.26
N SER A 299 0.39 12.58 -5.00
CA SER A 299 -0.69 12.14 -4.11
C SER A 299 -2.06 12.64 -4.58
N GLU A 300 -2.13 13.87 -5.11
CA GLU A 300 -3.34 14.47 -5.66
C GLU A 300 -3.74 13.80 -6.97
N GLN A 301 -2.78 13.51 -7.85
CA GLN A 301 -3.00 12.70 -9.04
C GLN A 301 -3.54 11.32 -8.68
N ALA A 302 -2.96 10.66 -7.67
CA ALA A 302 -3.42 9.37 -7.19
C ALA A 302 -4.84 9.45 -6.61
N ALA A 303 -5.13 10.45 -5.76
CA ALA A 303 -6.45 10.64 -5.18
C ALA A 303 -7.54 10.92 -6.24
N ALA A 304 -7.23 11.75 -7.23
CA ALA A 304 -8.14 12.03 -8.35
C ALA A 304 -8.38 10.78 -9.21
N GLY A 305 -7.31 10.03 -9.53
CA GLY A 305 -7.39 8.80 -10.31
C GLY A 305 -8.22 7.73 -9.61
N LEU A 306 -7.93 7.43 -8.34
CA LEU A 306 -8.70 6.45 -7.55
C LEU A 306 -10.16 6.88 -7.37
N GLY A 307 -10.42 8.18 -7.18
CA GLY A 307 -11.78 8.71 -7.03
C GLY A 307 -12.62 8.71 -8.31
N ALA A 308 -11.98 8.72 -9.49
CA ALA A 308 -12.67 8.65 -10.77
C ALA A 308 -13.13 7.23 -11.11
N VAL A 309 -12.42 6.19 -10.63
CA VAL A 309 -12.73 4.79 -10.91
C VAL A 309 -14.09 4.41 -10.31
N GLY A 310 -15.01 3.97 -11.18
CA GLY A 310 -16.35 3.56 -10.76
C GLY A 310 -17.26 4.71 -10.30
N ALA A 311 -16.89 5.98 -10.54
CA ALA A 311 -17.70 7.13 -10.14
C ALA A 311 -19.12 7.09 -10.74
N ALA A 312 -19.22 6.71 -12.02
CA ALA A 312 -20.47 6.53 -12.76
C ALA A 312 -21.09 5.12 -12.60
N SER A 313 -20.46 4.22 -11.84
CA SER A 313 -20.89 2.83 -11.67
C SER A 313 -21.42 2.57 -10.25
N THR A 314 -21.86 1.34 -10.01
CA THR A 314 -22.33 0.87 -8.70
C THR A 314 -21.21 0.96 -7.66
N ARG A 315 -21.57 1.03 -6.36
CA ARG A 315 -20.58 1.07 -5.27
C ARG A 315 -19.59 -0.10 -5.25
N ALA A 316 -19.95 -1.25 -5.84
CA ALA A 316 -19.07 -2.41 -5.94
C ALA A 316 -17.87 -2.19 -6.88
N ALA A 317 -18.05 -1.35 -7.89
CA ALA A 317 -17.00 -1.00 -8.85
C ALA A 317 -16.17 0.22 -8.42
N ARG A 318 -16.38 0.74 -7.20
CA ARG A 318 -15.62 1.86 -6.65
C ARG A 318 -14.45 1.37 -5.81
N VAL A 319 -13.36 2.10 -5.91
CA VAL A 319 -12.20 1.95 -5.03
C VAL A 319 -12.60 2.29 -3.58
N SER A 320 -11.98 1.63 -2.61
CA SER A 320 -12.28 1.77 -1.20
C SER A 320 -12.04 3.20 -0.71
N ASP A 321 -12.95 3.71 0.12
CA ASP A 321 -12.83 5.05 0.69
C ASP A 321 -11.59 5.21 1.59
N GLU A 322 -11.03 4.10 2.07
CA GLU A 322 -9.84 4.08 2.92
C GLU A 322 -8.59 4.52 2.17
N VAL A 323 -8.30 3.91 1.01
CA VAL A 323 -7.12 4.27 0.22
C VAL A 323 -7.26 5.68 -0.35
N ILE A 324 -8.46 6.08 -0.80
CA ILE A 324 -8.74 7.44 -1.29
C ILE A 324 -8.53 8.47 -0.16
N ARG A 325 -8.98 8.16 1.05
CA ARG A 325 -8.78 9.04 2.21
C ARG A 325 -7.30 9.13 2.56
N TYR A 326 -6.59 8.01 2.57
CA TYR A 326 -5.16 7.95 2.83
C TYR A 326 -4.39 8.84 1.84
N THR A 327 -4.60 8.68 0.53
CA THR A 327 -3.90 9.49 -0.50
C THR A 327 -4.18 10.98 -0.35
N GLY A 328 -5.43 11.36 -0.04
CA GLY A 328 -5.79 12.73 0.26
C GLY A 328 -5.15 13.29 1.54
N VAL A 329 -4.96 12.48 2.58
CA VAL A 329 -4.20 12.87 3.77
C VAL A 329 -2.72 13.00 3.43
N LEU A 330 -2.14 12.04 2.70
CA LEU A 330 -0.74 12.03 2.30
C LEU A 330 -0.37 13.31 1.54
N GLY A 331 -1.20 13.73 0.57
CA GLY A 331 -0.98 14.98 -0.17
C GLY A 331 -1.00 16.22 0.72
N ARG A 332 -1.91 16.28 1.71
CA ARG A 332 -1.96 17.37 2.68
C ARG A 332 -0.74 17.38 3.62
N VAL A 333 -0.27 16.21 4.05
CA VAL A 333 0.94 16.07 4.86
C VAL A 333 2.17 16.48 4.06
N ALA A 334 2.26 16.09 2.79
CA ALA A 334 3.34 16.51 1.90
C ALA A 334 3.37 18.04 1.70
N ARG A 335 2.21 18.69 1.50
CA ARG A 335 2.14 20.17 1.44
C ARG A 335 2.54 20.83 2.75
N ALA A 336 2.10 20.30 3.89
CA ALA A 336 2.49 20.81 5.20
C ALA A 336 4.00 20.71 5.42
N ARG A 337 4.58 19.56 5.05
CA ARG A 337 6.02 19.33 5.10
C ARG A 337 6.80 20.28 4.19
N ALA A 338 6.30 20.56 3.00
CA ALA A 338 6.89 21.56 2.11
C ALA A 338 6.92 22.95 2.77
N CYS A 339 5.81 23.36 3.37
CA CYS A 339 5.72 24.63 4.11
C CYS A 339 6.70 24.66 5.28
N ARG A 340 6.83 23.57 6.05
CA ARG A 340 7.84 23.47 7.10
C ARG A 340 9.24 23.71 6.57
N PHE A 341 9.63 23.07 5.47
CA PHE A 341 10.97 23.26 4.91
C PHE A 341 11.20 24.66 4.33
N PHE A 342 10.19 25.32 3.75
CA PHE A 342 10.30 26.76 3.44
C PHE A 342 10.51 27.61 4.70
N GLY A 343 9.84 27.25 5.80
CA GLY A 343 10.06 27.90 7.09
C GLY A 343 11.47 27.70 7.62
N VAL A 344 12.03 26.50 7.49
CA VAL A 344 13.42 26.19 7.87
C VAL A 344 14.41 27.00 7.03
N ASP A 345 14.18 27.12 5.72
CA ASP A 345 15.03 27.93 4.85
C ASP A 345 14.99 29.43 5.21
N ALA A 346 13.80 29.95 5.52
CA ALA A 346 13.62 31.32 5.98
C ALA A 346 14.36 31.57 7.31
N GLU A 347 14.27 30.65 8.26
CA GLU A 347 14.99 30.73 9.54
C GLU A 347 16.51 30.70 9.36
N LEU A 348 17.02 29.80 8.51
CA LEU A 348 18.45 29.74 8.15
C LEU A 348 18.94 31.03 7.49
N SER A 349 18.05 31.76 6.82
CA SER A 349 18.31 33.07 6.21
C SER A 349 18.12 34.24 7.19
N GLY A 350 17.89 33.97 8.48
CA GLY A 350 17.67 34.97 9.51
C GLY A 350 16.28 35.61 9.51
N LYS A 351 15.34 35.14 8.67
CA LYS A 351 13.96 35.65 8.55
C LYS A 351 12.99 34.81 9.38
N VAL A 352 13.17 34.84 10.70
CA VAL A 352 12.40 34.03 11.65
C VAL A 352 10.90 34.36 11.62
N GLY A 353 10.53 35.63 11.40
CA GLY A 353 9.12 36.02 11.26
C GLY A 353 8.43 35.33 10.07
N GLU A 354 9.12 35.25 8.92
CA GLU A 354 8.67 34.52 7.73
C GLU A 354 8.63 33.00 8.00
N GLY A 355 9.62 32.47 8.72
CA GLY A 355 9.64 31.07 9.15
C GLY A 355 8.40 30.66 9.95
N ILE A 356 7.98 31.49 10.92
CA ILE A 356 6.75 31.27 11.70
C ILE A 356 5.51 31.31 10.80
N ALA A 357 5.44 32.26 9.86
CA ALA A 357 4.31 32.35 8.93
C ALA A 357 4.17 31.08 8.06
N TRP A 358 5.28 30.49 7.62
CA TRP A 358 5.29 29.20 6.91
C TRP A 358 4.82 28.03 7.78
N LEU A 359 5.19 27.98 9.07
CA LEU A 359 4.68 26.96 9.98
C LEU A 359 3.17 27.10 10.22
N ARG A 360 2.67 28.32 10.38
CA ARG A 360 1.22 28.59 10.47
C ARG A 360 0.50 28.22 9.17
N ALA A 361 1.10 28.47 8.02
CA ALA A 361 0.61 28.02 6.72
C ALA A 361 0.48 26.48 6.70
N ALA A 362 1.48 25.76 7.21
CA ALA A 362 1.52 24.30 7.26
C ALA A 362 0.39 23.65 8.09
N ARG A 363 -0.12 24.34 9.12
CA ARG A 363 -1.25 23.85 9.94
C ARG A 363 -2.57 23.77 9.17
N THR A 364 -2.76 24.64 8.18
CA THR A 364 -3.98 24.74 7.36
C THR A 364 -4.27 23.44 6.59
N PRO A 365 -3.36 22.90 5.74
CA PRO A 365 -3.58 21.65 5.04
C PRO A 365 -3.73 20.45 6.00
N LEU A 366 -3.06 20.44 7.17
CA LEU A 366 -3.27 19.39 8.18
C LEU A 366 -4.62 19.50 8.88
N GLY A 367 -5.38 20.58 8.69
CA GLY A 367 -6.62 20.86 9.39
C GLY A 367 -6.43 21.08 10.89
N LEU A 368 -5.23 21.48 11.33
CA LEU A 368 -4.87 21.79 12.71
C LEU A 368 -5.13 23.27 13.00
N ARG A 369 -6.37 23.73 12.77
CA ARG A 369 -6.73 25.14 13.01
C ARG A 369 -7.10 25.29 14.49
N GLY A 370 -6.16 25.82 15.28
CA GLY A 370 -6.34 26.16 16.69
C GLY A 370 -5.05 26.71 17.27
N GLY A 371 -5.00 28.02 17.54
CA GLY A 371 -3.89 28.65 18.28
C GLY A 371 -3.26 29.92 17.70
N SER A 372 -4.03 30.89 17.19
CA SER A 372 -3.57 32.29 17.18
C SER A 372 -4.77 33.24 17.09
N SER A 373 -5.07 33.90 18.20
CA SER A 373 -6.00 35.02 18.30
C SER A 373 -5.44 36.23 17.55
N GLN A 374 -5.80 36.37 16.28
CA GLN A 374 -5.92 37.61 15.50
C GLN A 374 -6.17 37.23 14.04
N ASP A 375 -7.43 36.93 13.72
CA ASP A 375 -7.91 36.93 12.34
C ASP A 375 -9.42 37.21 12.38
N GLU A 376 -9.75 38.42 12.83
CA GLU A 376 -11.07 39.02 12.63
C GLU A 376 -11.07 39.64 11.23
N GLY A 377 -11.91 39.13 10.33
CA GLY A 377 -12.24 39.84 9.09
C GLY A 377 -12.32 39.00 7.82
N SER A 378 -13.13 37.93 7.79
CA SER A 378 -13.96 37.64 6.60
C SER A 378 -14.97 36.54 6.91
N ALA A 379 -16.22 36.96 7.11
CA ALA A 379 -17.37 36.08 7.09
C ALA A 379 -17.76 35.79 5.64
N SER A 380 -17.89 34.51 5.27
CA SER A 380 -18.85 34.11 4.26
C SER A 380 -19.52 32.78 4.64
N ASN A 381 -20.84 32.83 4.58
CA ASN A 381 -21.83 31.83 4.95
C ASN A 381 -21.70 30.51 4.16
N GLY A 382 -21.90 29.36 4.81
CA GLY A 382 -22.11 28.10 4.09
C GLY A 382 -22.05 26.81 4.90
N SER A 383 -23.12 26.51 5.65
CA SER A 383 -23.51 25.18 6.17
C SER A 383 -22.65 24.50 7.26
N SER A 384 -23.22 24.50 8.47
CA SER A 384 -22.78 23.83 9.68
C SER A 384 -23.06 22.31 9.66
N LYS A 385 -22.05 21.48 9.38
CA LYS A 385 -22.06 20.03 9.70
C LYS A 385 -20.68 19.45 10.11
N GLY A 386 -19.76 20.29 10.61
CA GLY A 386 -18.37 19.88 10.93
C GLY A 386 -17.84 20.23 12.32
N GLY A 387 -18.63 20.82 13.21
CA GLY A 387 -18.14 21.32 14.52
C GLY A 387 -17.85 20.23 15.56
N LEU A 388 -18.73 19.23 15.68
CA LEU A 388 -18.62 18.20 16.71
C LEU A 388 -17.53 17.16 16.42
N SER A 389 -17.27 16.83 15.14
CA SER A 389 -16.19 15.90 14.77
C SER A 389 -14.80 16.51 14.98
N ARG A 390 -14.67 17.83 14.83
CA ARG A 390 -13.43 18.57 15.11
C ARG A 390 -13.13 18.65 16.60
N LEU A 391 -14.14 18.93 17.42
CA LEU A 391 -14.03 18.91 18.89
C LEU A 391 -13.77 17.50 19.44
N LYS A 392 -14.39 16.46 18.87
CA LYS A 392 -14.15 15.06 19.25
C LYS A 392 -12.73 14.61 18.86
N ARG A 393 -12.19 15.12 17.75
CA ARG A 393 -10.81 14.90 17.32
C ARG A 393 -9.81 15.64 18.19
N GLU A 394 -10.09 16.90 18.54
CA GLU A 394 -9.25 17.69 19.45
C GLU A 394 -9.29 17.13 20.89
N TRP A 395 -10.43 16.56 21.31
CA TRP A 395 -10.55 15.82 22.56
C TRP A 395 -9.88 14.44 22.53
N SER A 396 -9.90 13.73 21.40
CA SER A 396 -9.17 12.46 21.27
C SER A 396 -7.66 12.71 21.26
N GLU A 397 -7.21 13.75 20.56
CA GLU A 397 -5.81 14.19 20.48
C GLU A 397 -5.32 14.66 21.86
N ARG A 398 -6.11 15.46 22.61
CA ARG A 398 -5.79 15.80 24.01
C ARG A 398 -5.84 14.61 24.96
N ARG A 399 -6.66 13.59 24.69
CA ARG A 399 -6.74 12.38 25.53
C ARG A 399 -5.60 11.42 25.22
N GLU A 400 -5.14 11.40 23.98
CA GLU A 400 -3.96 10.69 23.52
C GLU A 400 -2.70 11.37 24.08
N GLU A 401 -2.56 12.69 23.97
CA GLU A 401 -1.48 13.46 24.61
C GLU A 401 -1.48 13.28 26.13
N ARG A 402 -2.66 13.24 26.78
CA ARG A 402 -2.76 12.94 28.23
C ARG A 402 -2.49 11.49 28.59
N ARG A 403 -2.76 10.53 27.69
CA ARG A 403 -2.39 9.12 27.89
C ARG A 403 -0.89 8.93 27.71
N VAL A 404 -0.30 9.51 26.67
CA VAL A 404 1.15 9.51 26.41
C VAL A 404 1.91 10.24 27.51
N ALA A 405 1.41 11.38 28.01
CA ALA A 405 2.01 12.09 29.14
C ALA A 405 1.83 11.35 30.49
N LYS A 406 0.74 10.59 30.66
CA LYS A 406 0.50 9.77 31.85
C LYS A 406 1.31 8.46 31.81
N ASP A 407 1.51 7.88 30.64
CA ASP A 407 2.35 6.71 30.41
C ASP A 407 3.85 7.07 30.49
N ALA A 408 4.23 8.32 30.21
CA ALA A 408 5.58 8.84 30.49
C ALA A 408 5.86 9.02 32.00
N GLY A 409 4.83 9.04 32.85
CA GLY A 409 4.94 9.30 34.30
C GLY A 409 4.57 8.13 35.21
N THR A 410 4.12 6.99 34.67
CA THR A 410 3.71 5.82 35.47
C THR A 410 4.48 4.59 34.98
N GLY A 411 5.19 3.93 35.90
CA GLY A 411 6.22 2.94 35.60
C GLY A 411 5.86 1.81 34.63
N GLY A 412 6.88 1.48 33.83
CA GLY A 412 7.07 0.35 32.91
C GLY A 412 6.05 -0.78 32.88
N ASP A 413 5.38 -0.92 31.73
CA ASP A 413 5.47 -2.14 30.91
C ASP A 413 4.95 -1.91 29.47
N LYS A 414 5.82 -2.19 28.47
CA LYS A 414 5.54 -2.85 27.18
C LYS A 414 4.45 -2.35 26.21
N ASN A 415 4.21 -1.05 26.05
CA ASN A 415 3.54 -0.59 24.83
C ASN A 415 4.59 -0.18 23.77
N PRO A 416 4.63 -0.83 22.59
CA PRO A 416 5.51 -0.40 21.51
C PRO A 416 5.19 1.05 21.14
N LEU A 417 6.24 1.82 20.82
CA LEU A 417 6.11 3.19 20.30
C LEU A 417 5.07 3.22 19.18
N ASP A 418 3.96 3.92 19.42
CA ASP A 418 2.88 3.97 18.44
C ASP A 418 3.32 4.80 17.23
N ALA A 419 3.22 4.18 16.05
CA ALA A 419 3.56 4.78 14.77
C ALA A 419 2.51 5.80 14.29
N GLY A 420 1.34 5.85 14.94
CA GLY A 420 0.28 6.79 14.58
C GLY A 420 -0.37 6.46 13.24
N ASP A 421 -0.84 7.48 12.53
CA ASP A 421 -1.49 7.29 11.24
C ASP A 421 -0.49 7.00 10.11
N ASP A 422 -0.84 6.08 9.21
CA ASP A 422 0.05 5.67 8.12
C ASP A 422 0.47 6.84 7.22
N ALA A 423 -0.33 7.90 7.11
CA ALA A 423 -0.03 9.07 6.29
C ALA A 423 0.94 10.06 6.96
N GLY A 424 1.32 9.85 8.23
CA GLY A 424 2.30 10.66 8.95
C GLY A 424 1.79 12.04 9.37
N ARG A 425 0.46 12.21 9.50
CA ARG A 425 -0.15 13.48 9.92
C ARG A 425 0.20 13.83 11.36
N GLY A 426 0.21 12.83 12.26
CA GLY A 426 0.57 13.03 13.67
C GLY A 426 2.00 13.53 13.83
N GLU A 427 2.96 12.82 13.24
CA GLU A 427 4.38 13.17 13.31
C GLU A 427 4.68 14.56 12.71
N GLU A 428 4.13 14.88 11.54
CA GLU A 428 4.34 16.20 10.94
C GLU A 428 3.70 17.32 11.78
N GLY A 429 2.54 17.07 12.38
CA GLY A 429 1.89 18.01 13.29
C GLY A 429 2.73 18.32 14.53
N GLN A 430 3.36 17.31 15.12
CA GLN A 430 4.26 17.46 16.26
C GLN A 430 5.51 18.26 15.90
N VAL A 431 6.14 17.96 14.75
CA VAL A 431 7.30 18.72 14.28
C VAL A 431 6.96 20.20 14.09
N ILE A 432 5.82 20.50 13.44
CA ILE A 432 5.37 21.89 13.23
C ILE A 432 5.14 22.58 14.57
N ALA A 433 4.48 21.92 15.52
CA ALA A 433 4.19 22.50 16.84
C ALA A 433 5.49 22.79 17.63
N MET A 434 6.44 21.86 17.61
CA MET A 434 7.74 22.02 18.26
C MET A 434 8.52 23.21 17.67
N LEU A 435 8.60 23.30 16.33
CA LEU A 435 9.30 24.39 15.66
C LEU A 435 8.61 25.74 15.88
N GLU A 436 7.28 25.78 15.83
CA GLU A 436 6.52 27.01 16.03
C GLU A 436 6.74 27.57 17.44
N ALA A 437 6.64 26.71 18.46
CA ALA A 437 6.90 27.11 19.84
C ALA A 437 8.33 27.64 20.02
N LYS A 438 9.33 26.97 19.43
CA LYS A 438 10.73 27.39 19.47
C LYS A 438 10.93 28.76 18.81
N TRP A 439 10.45 28.92 17.58
CA TRP A 439 10.71 30.11 16.78
C TRP A 439 9.91 31.32 17.25
N VAL A 440 8.67 31.14 17.75
CA VAL A 440 7.90 32.22 18.39
C VAL A 440 8.65 32.74 19.61
N LYS A 441 9.09 31.86 20.51
CA LYS A 441 9.88 32.26 21.68
C LYS A 441 11.16 33.01 21.29
N MET A 442 11.89 32.50 20.29
CA MET A 442 13.10 33.15 19.77
C MET A 442 12.82 34.52 19.13
N ASN A 443 11.71 34.63 18.40
CA ASN A 443 11.32 35.88 17.77
C ASN A 443 10.89 36.93 18.81
N ASP A 444 10.10 36.54 19.81
CA ASP A 444 9.62 37.46 20.85
C ASP A 444 10.73 37.95 21.79
N THR A 445 11.81 37.16 21.93
CA THR A 445 12.92 37.46 22.85
C THR A 445 14.12 38.13 22.19
N ILE A 446 14.46 37.75 20.95
CA ILE A 446 15.72 38.14 20.31
C ILE A 446 15.50 38.90 19.00
N ASN A 447 14.68 38.38 18.08
CA ASN A 447 14.65 38.91 16.71
C ASN A 447 13.63 40.03 16.50
N THR A 448 12.51 40.00 17.22
CA THR A 448 11.39 40.96 17.16
C THR A 448 10.88 41.25 15.74
N GLN A 449 10.89 40.25 14.85
CA GLN A 449 10.45 40.41 13.47
C GLN A 449 8.93 40.32 13.36
N LEU A 450 8.34 41.13 12.46
CA LEU A 450 6.92 41.01 12.11
C LEU A 450 6.65 39.67 11.41
N ILE A 451 5.56 39.01 11.80
CA ILE A 451 5.12 37.75 11.21
C ILE A 451 4.14 38.09 10.06
N PRO A 452 4.48 37.82 8.80
CA PRO A 452 3.58 38.09 7.67
C PRO A 452 2.36 37.15 7.68
N PRO A 453 1.27 37.51 6.97
CA PRO A 453 0.11 36.63 6.82
C PRO A 453 0.48 35.35 6.06
N SER A 454 -0.06 34.21 6.50
CA SER A 454 0.27 32.88 5.97
C SER A 454 -0.47 32.51 4.67
N ALA A 455 -1.61 33.15 4.38
CA ALA A 455 -2.42 32.88 3.19
C ALA A 455 -1.68 33.10 1.85
N PRO A 456 -0.97 34.23 1.61
CA PRO A 456 -0.26 34.47 0.34
C PRO A 456 0.92 33.52 0.12
N LEU A 457 1.45 32.88 1.16
CA LEU A 457 2.55 31.92 1.04
C LEU A 457 2.07 30.62 0.37
N LEU A 458 0.86 30.16 0.70
CA LEU A 458 0.27 28.95 0.11
C LEU A 458 -0.10 29.12 -1.37
N SER A 459 -0.50 30.32 -1.79
CA SER A 459 -0.82 30.61 -3.20
C SER A 459 0.42 30.69 -4.10
N ASN A 460 1.61 30.91 -3.52
CA ASN A 460 2.86 31.11 -4.25
C ASN A 460 3.84 29.92 -4.08
N LEU A 461 3.34 28.72 -3.81
CA LEU A 461 4.19 27.53 -3.74
C LEU A 461 4.86 27.28 -5.10
N PRO A 462 6.19 27.12 -5.15
CA PRO A 462 6.87 26.78 -6.39
C PRO A 462 6.54 25.35 -6.81
N SER A 463 6.70 25.06 -8.10
CA SER A 463 6.48 23.71 -8.63
C SER A 463 7.45 22.69 -8.01
N GLY A 464 6.94 21.46 -7.86
CA GLY A 464 7.68 20.32 -7.39
C GLY A 464 8.95 20.03 -8.20
N ARG A 465 9.83 19.23 -7.62
CA ARG A 465 10.99 18.68 -8.31
C ARG A 465 11.00 17.16 -8.20
N ASP A 466 11.17 16.48 -9.32
CA ASP A 466 11.38 15.03 -9.33
C ASP A 466 12.78 14.68 -8.84
N ILE A 467 12.85 13.67 -7.97
CA ILE A 467 14.10 13.04 -7.51
C ILE A 467 14.34 11.71 -8.18
N HIS A 468 13.27 10.98 -8.47
CA HIS A 468 13.32 9.67 -9.10
C HIS A 468 13.18 9.89 -10.61
N SER A 469 14.12 9.35 -11.40
CA SER A 469 13.86 9.15 -12.81
C SER A 469 12.65 8.20 -12.97
N PRO A 470 11.85 8.33 -14.05
CA PRO A 470 10.81 7.35 -14.33
C PRO A 470 11.42 5.94 -14.26
N PRO A 471 10.90 5.05 -13.39
CA PRO A 471 11.48 3.74 -13.24
C PRO A 471 11.43 3.02 -14.59
N ALA A 472 12.46 2.24 -14.89
CA ALA A 472 12.43 1.39 -16.08
C ALA A 472 11.18 0.50 -16.05
N PRO A 473 10.59 0.18 -17.22
CA PRO A 473 9.46 -0.74 -17.28
C PRO A 473 9.79 -2.01 -16.50
N TYR A 474 8.83 -2.46 -15.68
CA TYR A 474 9.03 -3.70 -14.92
C TYR A 474 9.26 -4.85 -15.90
N GLN A 475 10.39 -5.53 -15.74
CA GLN A 475 10.70 -6.73 -16.50
C GLN A 475 10.42 -7.94 -15.59
N PRO A 476 9.40 -8.76 -15.90
CA PRO A 476 9.15 -9.95 -15.11
C PRO A 476 10.31 -10.93 -15.22
N PRO A 477 10.67 -11.63 -14.13
CA PRO A 477 11.64 -12.70 -14.21
C PRO A 477 11.12 -13.79 -15.15
N SER A 478 11.98 -14.26 -16.05
CA SER A 478 11.70 -15.40 -16.92
C SER A 478 12.35 -16.65 -16.35
N LEU A 479 11.83 -17.81 -16.75
CA LEU A 479 12.48 -19.09 -16.47
C LEU A 479 13.89 -19.10 -17.07
N ASP A 480 14.85 -19.62 -16.32
CA ASP A 480 16.21 -19.80 -16.84
C ASP A 480 16.25 -20.97 -17.84
N ASN A 481 17.31 -21.03 -18.65
CA ASN A 481 17.44 -22.06 -19.68
C ASN A 481 17.49 -23.48 -19.08
N ASP A 482 18.07 -23.63 -17.89
CA ASP A 482 18.22 -24.93 -17.24
C ASP A 482 16.88 -25.45 -16.72
N GLN A 483 16.05 -24.58 -16.15
CA GLN A 483 14.67 -24.82 -15.75
C GLN A 483 13.83 -25.19 -16.96
N MET A 484 13.95 -24.44 -18.08
CA MET A 484 13.28 -24.79 -19.34
C MET A 484 13.69 -26.17 -19.85
N MET A 485 14.99 -26.48 -19.87
CA MET A 485 15.48 -27.80 -20.30
C MET A 485 14.97 -28.94 -19.40
N ARG A 486 14.93 -28.75 -18.08
CA ARG A 486 14.36 -29.74 -17.16
C ARG A 486 12.88 -29.98 -17.42
N MET A 487 12.13 -28.95 -17.84
CA MET A 487 10.70 -29.08 -18.09
C MET A 487 10.34 -29.84 -19.38
N GLN A 488 11.33 -30.19 -20.21
CA GLN A 488 11.12 -31.08 -21.36
C GLN A 488 10.90 -32.53 -20.93
N ALA A 489 11.29 -32.89 -19.71
CA ALA A 489 11.00 -34.20 -19.14
C ALA A 489 9.50 -34.36 -18.88
N VAL A 490 8.98 -35.56 -19.18
CA VAL A 490 7.60 -35.96 -18.86
C VAL A 490 7.45 -35.95 -17.35
N PRO A 491 6.38 -35.35 -16.81
CA PRO A 491 6.13 -35.37 -15.39
C PRO A 491 5.97 -36.80 -14.85
N ASP A 492 6.46 -37.04 -13.64
CA ASP A 492 6.32 -38.33 -12.97
C ASP A 492 4.84 -38.59 -12.61
N GLU A 493 4.29 -39.73 -13.04
CA GLU A 493 2.87 -40.10 -12.81
C GLU A 493 2.51 -40.27 -11.32
N SER A 494 3.50 -40.35 -10.43
CA SER A 494 3.28 -40.38 -8.98
C SER A 494 2.85 -39.04 -8.37
N ASP A 495 3.02 -37.94 -9.12
CA ASP A 495 2.79 -36.58 -8.67
C ASP A 495 1.53 -35.95 -9.29
N ASP A 496 0.51 -36.74 -9.64
CA ASP A 496 -0.82 -36.22 -9.97
C ASP A 496 -1.45 -35.59 -8.72
N VAL A 497 -1.01 -34.36 -8.42
CA VAL A 497 -1.45 -33.60 -7.26
C VAL A 497 -2.83 -33.03 -7.58
N ASN A 498 -3.87 -33.80 -7.28
CA ASN A 498 -5.22 -33.26 -7.25
C ASN A 498 -5.31 -32.27 -6.08
N PHE A 499 -5.15 -30.98 -6.36
CA PHE A 499 -5.31 -29.93 -5.37
C PHE A 499 -6.78 -29.89 -4.94
N GLY A 500 -7.07 -30.62 -3.86
CA GLY A 500 -8.42 -30.89 -3.36
C GLY A 500 -9.30 -29.65 -3.35
N ASN A 501 -10.58 -29.89 -3.62
CA ASN A 501 -11.65 -28.92 -3.48
C ASN A 501 -11.94 -28.76 -1.98
N ASP A 502 -10.96 -28.28 -1.21
CA ASP A 502 -11.15 -27.96 0.20
C ASP A 502 -12.27 -26.93 0.26
N ASP A 503 -13.41 -27.36 0.81
CA ASP A 503 -14.57 -26.54 1.07
C ASP A 503 -14.13 -25.35 1.92
N ASP A 504 -14.08 -24.17 1.32
CA ASP A 504 -13.69 -22.89 1.93
C ASP A 504 -14.80 -22.41 2.91
N SER A 505 -15.31 -23.30 3.76
CA SER A 505 -16.35 -23.07 4.76
C SER A 505 -15.74 -22.86 6.16
N GLU A 506 -14.88 -21.84 6.30
CA GLU A 506 -14.41 -21.35 7.63
C GLU A 506 -14.39 -19.81 7.73
N ASP A 507 -15.07 -19.10 6.82
CA ASP A 507 -15.20 -17.64 6.90
C ASP A 507 -16.58 -17.25 7.48
N GLU A 508 -16.89 -17.61 8.74
CA GLU A 508 -17.89 -16.94 9.62
C GLU A 508 -17.83 -17.58 11.03
N ALA A 509 -16.74 -17.37 11.77
CA ALA A 509 -16.78 -17.40 13.23
C ALA A 509 -16.41 -16.01 13.73
N GLY A 510 -17.37 -15.09 13.58
CA GLY A 510 -17.37 -13.83 14.29
C GLY A 510 -17.16 -14.09 15.78
N LEU A 511 -16.19 -13.37 16.35
CA LEU A 511 -15.94 -13.28 17.77
C LEU A 511 -17.23 -12.79 18.48
N SER A 512 -18.09 -13.72 18.86
CA SER A 512 -19.01 -13.52 19.96
C SER A 512 -18.16 -13.55 21.22
N ALA A 513 -17.78 -12.36 21.66
CA ALA A 513 -17.28 -12.12 23.00
C ALA A 513 -18.44 -12.33 23.99
N ASP A 514 -18.76 -13.58 24.30
CA ASP A 514 -19.34 -13.94 25.60
C ASP A 514 -19.19 -15.45 25.88
N ARG A 515 -17.97 -15.88 26.18
CA ARG A 515 -17.73 -17.11 26.94
C ARG A 515 -16.63 -16.83 27.95
N THR A 516 -17.06 -16.41 29.13
CA THR A 516 -16.28 -16.44 30.36
C THR A 516 -15.85 -17.89 30.62
N PRO A 517 -14.56 -18.22 30.73
CA PRO A 517 -14.12 -19.56 31.06
C PRO A 517 -14.18 -19.75 32.57
N GLY A 518 -15.16 -20.53 33.05
CA GLY A 518 -15.20 -20.97 34.44
C GLY A 518 -16.61 -21.03 35.03
N ALA A 519 -17.35 -22.10 34.73
CA ALA A 519 -18.48 -22.52 35.56
C ALA A 519 -18.63 -24.04 35.48
N PHE A 520 -18.44 -24.70 36.61
CA PHE A 520 -18.74 -26.13 36.82
C PHE A 520 -20.26 -26.36 36.69
N PRO A 521 -20.71 -27.50 36.15
CA PRO A 521 -22.14 -27.78 36.10
C PRO A 521 -22.61 -28.28 37.47
N ASP A 522 -23.41 -27.46 38.15
CA ASP A 522 -24.10 -27.84 39.36
C ASP A 522 -25.28 -28.78 39.01
N ARG A 523 -25.32 -29.93 39.67
CA ARG A 523 -26.37 -30.95 39.52
C ARG A 523 -27.46 -30.71 40.54
N SER A 524 -28.64 -30.26 40.09
CA SER A 524 -29.96 -30.48 40.71
C SER A 524 -30.99 -29.74 39.87
N ALA A 525 -32.22 -30.19 39.62
CA ALA A 525 -32.94 -31.41 39.91
C ALA A 525 -34.09 -31.43 38.90
N THR A 526 -34.38 -32.58 38.28
CA THR A 526 -35.70 -32.85 37.72
C THR A 526 -36.21 -34.14 38.35
N ALA A 527 -36.96 -33.96 39.43
CA ALA A 527 -37.88 -34.97 39.90
C ALA A 527 -39.06 -35.02 38.92
N SER A 528 -39.24 -36.16 38.25
CA SER A 528 -40.56 -36.59 37.82
C SER A 528 -40.76 -38.01 38.32
N SER A 529 -41.57 -38.13 39.35
CA SER A 529 -42.18 -39.37 39.81
C SER A 529 -42.91 -40.07 38.66
N VAL A 530 -42.96 -41.40 38.69
CA VAL A 530 -44.20 -42.23 38.70
C VAL A 530 -43.84 -43.69 38.35
N TYR A 531 -44.04 -44.58 39.35
CA TYR A 531 -44.41 -46.03 39.32
C TYR A 531 -43.62 -46.98 38.39
N TYR A 532 -43.06 -48.11 38.82
CA TYR A 532 -43.42 -49.13 39.82
C TYR A 532 -42.16 -49.74 40.44
#